data_AF-A0A1I6HFQ1-F1
#
_entry.id   AF-A0A1I6HFQ1-F1
#
_cell.length_a   1.000
_cell.length_b   1.000
_cell.length_c   1.000
_cell.angle_alpha   90.00
_cell.angle_beta   90.00
_cell.angle_gamma   90.00
#
_symmetry.space_group_name_H-M   'P 1'
#
loop_
_entity.id
_entity.type
_entity.pdbx_description
1 polymer ?
#
loop_
_entity_poly.entity_id
_entity_poly.type
_entity_poly.pdbx_seq_one_letter_code
_entity_poly.pdbx_strand_id
1 'polypeptide(L)' 'MTCGPHNQQAALLNRLYQNKQRQLDAASKQTDSLLYRVLLAEAQAISDALSTVNRR' A
#
# COMPACT_ATOMS: atom_id res chain seq x y z
N MET A 1 -5.79 -25.97 -6.27
CA MET A 1 -4.82 -24.85 -6.21
C MET A 1 -5.08 -24.09 -4.93
N THR A 2 -4.47 -24.50 -3.82
CA THR A 2 -4.59 -23.81 -2.53
C THR A 2 -3.50 -22.76 -2.47
N CYS A 3 -3.85 -21.51 -2.79
CA CYS A 3 -2.99 -20.37 -2.50
C CYS A 3 -2.79 -20.31 -0.98
N GLY A 4 -1.56 -20.52 -0.51
CA GLY A 4 -1.22 -20.47 0.90
C GLY A 4 -1.59 -19.11 1.53
N PRO A 5 -1.72 -19.05 2.87
CA PRO A 5 -2.13 -17.83 3.59
C PRO A 5 -1.26 -16.61 3.26
N HIS A 6 0.02 -16.83 2.93
CA HIS A 6 0.96 -15.77 2.49
C HIS A 6 0.57 -15.13 1.15
N ASN A 7 0.09 -15.92 0.18
CA ASN A 7 -0.34 -15.41 -1.11
C ASN A 7 -1.62 -14.57 -1.01
N GLN A 8 -2.53 -14.92 -0.09
CA GLN A 8 -3.72 -14.11 0.18
C GLN A 8 -3.36 -12.78 0.88
N GLN A 9 -2.45 -12.80 1.85
CA GLN A 9 -1.99 -11.58 2.52
C GLN A 9 -1.27 -10.64 1.54
N ALA A 10 -0.38 -11.16 0.69
CA ALA A 10 0.30 -10.36 -0.33
C ALA A 10 -0.68 -9.74 -1.35
N ALA A 11 -1.70 -10.50 -1.79
CA ALA A 11 -2.73 -9.99 -2.68
C ALA A 11 -3.56 -8.86 -2.03
N LEU A 12 -3.92 -9.01 -0.76
CA LEU A 12 -4.66 -7.98 -0.01
C LEU A 12 -3.83 -6.71 0.15
N LEU A 13 -2.56 -6.85 0.57
CA LEU A 13 -1.64 -5.72 0.74
C LEU A 13 -1.37 -5.00 -0.59
N ASN A 14 -1.21 -5.73 -1.70
CA ASN A 14 -1.07 -5.13 -3.03
C ASN A 14 -2.31 -4.30 -3.40
N ARG A 15 -3.52 -4.81 -3.12
CA ARG A 15 -4.76 -4.07 -3.39
C ARG A 15 -4.88 -2.81 -2.53
N LEU A 16 -4.49 -2.88 -1.26
CA LEU A 16 -4.45 -1.72 -0.37
C LEU A 16 -3.46 -0.67 -0.86
N TYR A 17 -2.25 -1.09 -1.27
CA TYR A 17 -1.24 -0.21 -1.82
C TYR A 17 -1.74 0.53 -3.07
N GLN A 18 -2.34 -0.20 -4.02
CA GLN A 18 -2.93 0.41 -5.23
C GLN A 18 -4.02 1.43 -4.91
N ASN A 19 -4.86 1.16 -3.92
CA ASN A 19 -5.89 2.12 -3.50
C ASN A 19 -5.26 3.39 -2.89
N LYS A 20 -4.21 3.25 -2.07
CA LYS A 20 -3.48 4.39 -1.52
C LYS A 20 -2.80 5.21 -2.63
N GLN A 21 -2.26 4.56 -3.65
CA GLN A 21 -1.65 5.24 -4.79
C GLN A 21 -2.67 6.09 -5.57
N ARG A 22 -3.88 5.56 -5.81
CA ARG A 22 -4.97 6.35 -6.44
C ARG A 22 -5.40 7.54 -5.57
N GLN A 23 -5.41 7.38 -4.24
CA GLN A 23 -5.70 8.48 -3.32
C GLN A 23 -4.61 9.55 -3.36
N LEU A 24 -3.34 9.15 -3.48
CA LEU A 24 -2.21 10.05 -3.68
C LEU A 24 -2.30 10.79 -5.02
N ASP A 25 -2.66 10.10 -6.10
CA ASP A 25 -2.84 10.72 -7.42
C ASP A 25 -3.95 11.78 -7.39
N ALA A 26 -5.06 11.50 -6.68
CA ALA A 26 -6.13 12.47 -6.49
C ALA A 26 -5.71 13.65 -5.59
N ALA A 27 -4.89 13.39 -4.57
CA ALA A 27 -4.36 14.39 -3.65
C ALA A 27 -3.09 15.10 -4.19
N SER A 28 -2.60 14.74 -5.38
CA SER A 28 -1.34 15.22 -5.96
C SER A 28 -1.30 16.73 -6.19
N LYS A 29 -2.46 17.38 -6.28
CA LYS A 29 -2.58 18.84 -6.37
C LYS A 29 -2.34 19.56 -5.03
N GLN A 30 -2.28 18.82 -3.92
CA GLN A 30 -2.12 19.32 -2.56
C GLN A 30 -1.04 18.50 -1.83
N THR A 31 0.15 18.41 -2.44
CA THR A 31 1.29 17.64 -1.92
C THR A 31 1.76 18.07 -0.52
N ASP A 32 1.54 19.34 -0.15
CA ASP A 32 1.88 19.85 1.18
C ASP A 32 0.79 19.64 2.24
N SER A 33 -0.37 19.11 1.84
CA SER A 33 -1.46 18.84 2.78
C SER A 33 -1.10 17.70 3.76
N LEU A 34 -1.60 17.82 4.98
CA LEU A 34 -1.51 16.73 5.97
C LEU A 34 -2.07 15.42 5.40
N LEU A 35 -3.15 15.49 4.63
CA LEU A 35 -3.76 14.35 3.97
C LEU A 35 -2.77 13.66 3.03
N TYR A 36 -2.10 14.39 2.14
CA TYR A 36 -1.12 13.81 1.22
C TYR A 36 0.04 13.13 1.98
N ARG A 37 0.57 13.79 3.02
CA ARG A 37 1.66 13.25 3.85
C ARG A 37 1.26 11.97 4.57
N VAL A 38 0.02 11.90 5.10
CA VAL A 38 -0.51 10.68 5.73
C VAL A 38 -0.67 9.56 4.71
N LEU A 39 -1.28 9.85 3.56
CA LEU A 39 -1.45 8.87 2.48
C LEU A 39 -0.11 8.29 2.00
N LEU A 40 0.94 9.14 1.93
CA LEU A 40 2.29 8.73 1.56
C LEU A 40 2.90 7.81 2.62
N ALA A 41 2.78 8.16 3.90
CA ALA A 41 3.27 7.34 5.00
C ALA A 41 2.57 5.97 5.06
N GLU A 42 1.25 5.94 4.84
CA GLU A 42 0.49 4.70 4.77
C GLU A 42 0.90 3.83 3.57
N ALA A 43 1.11 4.43 2.40
CA ALA A 43 1.59 3.71 1.21
C ALA A 43 2.98 3.10 1.46
N GLN A 44 3.88 3.84 2.11
CA GLN A 44 5.21 3.36 2.48
C GLN A 44 5.13 2.17 3.44
N ALA A 45 4.30 2.26 4.49
CA ALA A 45 4.14 1.17 5.46
C ALA A 45 3.60 -0.12 4.81
N ILE A 46 2.68 0.00 3.85
CA ILE A 46 2.16 -1.16 3.10
C ILE A 46 3.26 -1.77 2.20
N SER A 47 4.08 -0.93 1.56
CA SER A 47 5.22 -1.38 0.75
C SER A 47 6.25 -2.16 1.58
N ASP A 48 6.55 -1.68 2.78
CA ASP A 48 7.46 -2.34 3.71
C ASP A 48 6.88 -3.68 4.20
N ALA A 49 5.58 -3.73 4.48
CA ALA A 49 4.86 -4.96 4.82
C ALA A 49 4.88 -5.98 3.66
N LEU A 50 4.64 -5.54 2.42
CA LEU A 50 4.76 -6.39 1.23
C LEU A 50 6.16 -6.97 1.07
N SER A 51 7.18 -6.15 1.26
CA SER A 51 8.58 -6.57 1.20
C SER A 51 8.90 -7.63 2.26
N THR A 52 8.29 -7.52 3.45
CA THR A 52 8.45 -8.50 4.53
C THR A 52 7.71 -9.81 4.25
N VAL A 53 6.49 -9.74 3.70
CA VAL A 53 5.71 -10.92 3.31
C VAL A 53 6.40 -11.69 2.19
N ASN A 54 7.01 -11.02 1.23
CA ASN A 54 7.68 -11.65 0.08
C ASN A 54 9.07 -12.23 0.40
N ARG A 55 9.67 -11.89 1.55
CA ARG A 55 10.98 -12.42 2.00
C ARG A 55 10.89 -13.70 2.82
N ARG A 56 9.68 -14.12 3.22
CA ARG A 56 9.42 -15.34 4.00
C ARG A 56 9.03 -16.49 3.08
#